data_AF-A0A9X0TV88-F1
#
_entry.id   AF-A0A9X0TV88-F1
#
_cell.length_a   1.000
_cell.length_b   1.000
_cell.length_c   1.000
_cell.angle_alpha   90.00
_cell.angle_beta   90.00
_cell.angle_gamma   90.00
#
_symmetry.space_group_name_H-M   'P 1'
#
loop_
_entity.id
_entity.type
_entity.pdbx_description
1 polymer ?
#
loop_
_entity_poly.entity_id
_entity_poly.type
_entity_poly.pdbx_seq_one_letter_code
_entity_poly.pdbx_strand_id
1 'polypeptide(L)'
;MDATTFFAYARRAPFGGRLTQGQIDGMNALFRCWESHKIPAPDKRHLAYILASVFHETGGRMVPVRETFASTDAGAIAALDKAYKAGRLGQVSKPYWRKGANGKAYFGRGDIQLTHEENYKVLGERIDVDLVGNPSLALDLDISAEIAIVGMLEGLFTKKKLTDYFNLKKDDPIGARAVVNGTDKAKLIAGYYKSFLDALEAATVAYYQGQPDDVAERDAQPDNVPAMKSKSLLTIIGSFLGAIGLGAVDDLKGVVESGATLFGAISNPWAFGSLVFATTGAVVLTWLVGSGRITINRSAAR
;
A
#
# COMPACT_ATOMS: atom_id res chain seq x y z
N MET A 1 15.20 -0.99 14.67
CA MET A 1 14.47 0.30 14.63
C MET A 1 13.46 0.33 15.77
N ASP A 2 12.98 1.51 16.19
CA ASP A 2 11.88 1.60 17.16
C ASP A 2 10.53 1.32 16.47
N ALA A 3 9.97 0.12 16.70
CA ALA A 3 8.74 -0.32 16.04
C ALA A 3 7.53 0.55 16.42
N THR A 4 7.48 1.04 17.66
CA THR A 4 6.38 1.86 18.17
C THR A 4 6.24 3.15 17.36
N THR A 5 7.35 3.88 17.18
CA THR A 5 7.39 5.11 16.39
C THR A 5 7.07 4.85 14.93
N PHE A 6 7.60 3.75 14.36
CA PHE A 6 7.27 3.38 12.97
C PHE A 6 5.75 3.25 12.78
N PHE A 7 5.09 2.43 13.60
CA PHE A 7 3.66 2.18 13.46
C PHE A 7 2.80 3.42 13.78
N ALA A 8 3.22 4.26 14.73
CA ALA A 8 2.54 5.52 15.03
C ALA A 8 2.55 6.47 13.82
N TYR A 9 3.68 6.59 13.12
CA TYR A 9 3.80 7.42 11.91
C TYR A 9 3.05 6.79 10.73
N ALA A 10 3.24 5.50 10.49
CA ALA A 10 2.55 4.78 9.42
C ALA A 10 1.02 4.87 9.58
N ARG A 11 0.52 4.75 10.82
CA ARG A 11 -0.91 4.91 11.12
C ARG A 11 -1.46 6.21 10.57
N ARG A 12 -0.77 7.34 10.77
CA ARG A 12 -1.20 8.66 10.27
C ARG A 12 -1.28 8.65 8.74
N ALA A 13 -0.22 8.20 8.08
CA ALA A 13 -0.18 7.97 6.64
C ALA A 13 0.81 6.83 6.30
N PRO A 14 0.48 5.92 5.37
CA PRO A 14 -0.64 5.99 4.43
C PRO A 14 -1.96 5.39 4.94
N PHE A 15 -2.03 4.90 6.18
CA PHE A 15 -3.18 4.12 6.65
C PHE A 15 -4.40 4.95 7.11
N GLY A 16 -4.30 6.29 7.16
CA GLY A 16 -5.45 7.17 7.39
C GLY A 16 -5.99 7.14 8.82
N GLY A 17 -5.11 6.94 9.79
CA GLY A 17 -5.38 7.02 11.22
C GLY A 17 -5.67 5.69 11.90
N ARG A 18 -5.62 4.56 11.19
CA ARG A 18 -5.98 3.24 11.75
C ARG A 18 -5.05 2.13 11.29
N LEU A 19 -4.79 1.15 12.14
CA LEU A 19 -4.02 -0.04 11.80
C LEU A 19 -4.74 -1.31 12.25
N THR A 20 -4.79 -2.32 11.39
CA THR A 20 -5.29 -3.65 11.73
C THR A 20 -4.16 -4.57 12.17
N GLN A 21 -4.47 -5.63 12.91
CA GLN A 21 -3.46 -6.62 13.28
C GLN A 21 -2.79 -7.25 12.06
N GLY A 22 -3.55 -7.60 11.01
CA GLY A 22 -2.97 -8.14 9.78
C GLY A 22 -1.99 -7.18 9.11
N GLN A 23 -2.27 -5.87 9.11
CA GLN A 23 -1.33 -4.88 8.58
C GLN A 23 -0.01 -4.83 9.37
N ILE A 24 -0.12 -4.88 10.70
CA ILE A 24 1.03 -4.92 11.60
C ILE A 24 1.84 -6.22 11.36
N ASP A 25 1.17 -7.36 11.29
CA ASP A 25 1.80 -8.67 11.11
C ASP A 25 2.57 -8.77 9.79
N GLY A 26 1.99 -8.30 8.68
CA GLY A 26 2.66 -8.33 7.39
C GLY A 26 3.77 -7.30 7.23
N MET A 27 3.64 -6.11 7.82
CA MET A 27 4.79 -5.20 7.93
C MET A 27 5.92 -5.81 8.76
N ASN A 28 5.60 -6.46 9.88
CA ASN A 28 6.58 -7.17 10.70
C ASN A 28 7.23 -8.34 9.94
N ALA A 29 6.50 -9.05 9.08
CA ALA A 29 7.09 -10.10 8.23
C ALA A 29 8.12 -9.52 7.25
N LEU A 30 7.81 -8.40 6.60
CA LEU A 30 8.77 -7.68 5.75
C LEU A 30 10.01 -7.24 6.54
N PHE A 31 9.85 -6.77 7.78
CA PHE A 31 11.00 -6.38 8.62
C PHE A 31 11.87 -7.57 9.02
N ARG A 32 11.26 -8.66 9.49
CA ARG A 32 12.00 -9.89 9.83
C ARG A 32 12.76 -10.43 8.62
N CYS A 33 12.11 -10.48 7.46
CA CYS A 33 12.75 -10.88 6.21
C CYS A 33 13.91 -9.94 5.86
N TRP A 34 13.68 -8.63 5.82
CA TRP A 34 14.71 -7.62 5.52
C TRP A 34 15.94 -7.75 6.43
N GLU A 35 15.73 -7.91 7.73
CA GLU A 35 16.81 -8.08 8.71
C GLU A 35 17.57 -9.39 8.52
N SER A 36 16.89 -10.47 8.12
CA SER A 36 17.50 -11.79 7.89
C SER A 36 18.54 -11.79 6.77
N HIS A 37 18.39 -10.91 5.78
CA HIS A 37 19.33 -10.75 4.66
C HIS A 37 20.66 -10.10 5.06
N LYS A 38 20.74 -9.50 6.27
CA LYS A 38 21.97 -8.89 6.81
C LYS A 38 22.68 -7.95 5.82
N ILE A 39 21.90 -7.16 5.07
CA ILE A 39 22.39 -6.27 4.03
C ILE A 39 23.40 -5.29 4.64
N PRO A 40 24.66 -5.24 4.17
CA PRO A 40 25.64 -4.28 4.66
C PRO A 40 25.23 -2.85 4.33
N ALA A 41 25.25 -1.95 5.32
CA ALA A 41 24.85 -0.56 5.16
C ALA A 41 23.48 -0.40 4.45
N PRO A 42 22.40 -0.92 5.05
CA PRO A 42 21.10 -0.99 4.39
C PRO A 42 20.55 0.40 4.09
N ASP A 43 20.13 0.62 2.85
CA ASP A 43 19.50 1.86 2.41
C ASP A 43 17.99 1.82 2.72
N LYS A 44 17.54 2.65 3.66
CA LYS A 44 16.12 2.69 4.09
C LYS A 44 15.16 3.00 2.94
N ARG A 45 15.63 3.67 1.89
CA ARG A 45 14.82 3.97 0.70
C ARG A 45 14.37 2.68 0.00
N HIS A 46 15.19 1.62 0.05
CA HIS A 46 14.82 0.33 -0.52
C HIS A 46 13.65 -0.29 0.25
N LEU A 47 13.76 -0.37 1.58
CA LEU A 47 12.69 -0.89 2.44
C LEU A 47 11.41 -0.06 2.36
N ALA A 48 11.53 1.28 2.36
CA ALA A 48 10.40 2.19 2.18
C ALA A 48 9.66 1.92 0.86
N TYR A 49 10.41 1.66 -0.23
CA TYR A 49 9.82 1.40 -1.53
C TYR A 49 9.15 0.02 -1.62
N ILE A 50 9.73 -0.98 -0.96
CA ILE A 50 9.13 -2.31 -0.82
C ILE A 50 7.78 -2.18 -0.10
N LEU A 51 7.75 -1.54 1.07
CA LEU A 51 6.50 -1.29 1.83
C LEU A 51 5.45 -0.56 0.99
N ALA A 52 5.85 0.47 0.26
CA ALA A 52 4.97 1.24 -0.61
C ALA A 52 4.37 0.41 -1.74
N SER A 53 5.18 -0.46 -2.34
CA SER A 53 4.74 -1.36 -3.40
C SER A 53 3.78 -2.43 -2.85
N VAL A 54 4.11 -3.05 -1.73
CA VAL A 54 3.23 -4.02 -1.05
C VAL A 54 1.91 -3.38 -0.65
N PHE A 55 1.94 -2.16 -0.10
CA PHE A 55 0.73 -1.41 0.23
C PHE A 55 -0.17 -1.20 -0.99
N HIS A 56 0.43 -0.85 -2.13
CA HIS A 56 -0.31 -0.64 -3.37
C HIS A 56 -0.92 -1.95 -3.89
N GLU A 57 -0.12 -3.00 -4.04
CA GLU A 57 -0.54 -4.25 -4.68
C GLU A 57 -1.52 -5.05 -3.82
N THR A 58 -1.41 -4.99 -2.48
CA THR A 58 -2.33 -5.70 -1.56
C THR A 58 -3.63 -4.95 -1.30
N GLY A 59 -3.81 -3.78 -1.92
CA GLY A 59 -4.93 -2.92 -1.58
C GLY A 59 -4.89 -2.54 -0.09
N GLY A 60 -3.70 -2.19 0.42
CA GLY A 60 -3.49 -1.57 1.73
C GLY A 60 -3.64 -2.54 2.89
N ARG A 61 -3.87 -3.83 2.60
CA ARG A 61 -4.01 -4.89 3.60
C ARG A 61 -2.67 -5.27 4.20
N MET A 62 -1.57 -5.03 3.47
CA MET A 62 -0.20 -5.43 3.82
C MET A 62 -0.08 -6.92 4.16
N VAL A 63 -0.97 -7.75 3.61
CA VAL A 63 -0.90 -9.20 3.72
C VAL A 63 -1.04 -9.80 2.32
N PRO A 64 -0.48 -10.99 2.08
CA PRO A 64 -0.56 -11.67 0.79
C PRO A 64 -2.00 -11.82 0.30
N VAL A 65 -2.26 -11.43 -0.95
CA VAL A 65 -3.58 -11.56 -1.55
C VAL A 65 -3.54 -12.34 -2.84
N ARG A 66 -4.67 -12.95 -3.19
CA ARG A 66 -4.91 -13.45 -4.54
C ARG A 66 -5.33 -12.29 -5.43
N GLU A 67 -5.02 -12.39 -6.71
CA GLU A 67 -5.55 -11.52 -7.75
C GLU A 67 -7.07 -11.46 -7.64
N THR A 68 -7.63 -10.27 -7.88
CA THR A 68 -9.06 -9.95 -7.65
C THR A 68 -9.52 -9.96 -6.19
N PHE A 69 -8.61 -10.16 -5.22
CA PHE A 69 -8.90 -10.31 -3.79
C PHE A 69 -9.83 -11.50 -3.46
N ALA A 70 -9.80 -12.54 -4.30
CA ALA A 70 -10.58 -13.75 -4.06
C ALA A 70 -10.09 -14.52 -2.83
N SER A 71 -11.01 -15.16 -2.11
CA SER A 71 -10.69 -16.04 -0.97
C SER A 71 -10.16 -17.41 -1.39
N THR A 72 -10.40 -17.82 -2.64
CA THR A 72 -10.00 -19.13 -3.18
C THR A 72 -9.42 -19.00 -4.58
N ASP A 73 -8.59 -19.97 -4.97
CA ASP A 73 -8.02 -20.03 -6.32
C ASP A 73 -9.10 -20.18 -7.40
N ALA A 74 -10.14 -20.99 -7.13
CA ALA A 74 -11.29 -21.11 -8.02
C ALA A 74 -12.03 -19.78 -8.18
N GLY A 75 -12.16 -19.01 -7.09
CA GLY A 75 -12.75 -17.67 -7.13
C GLY A 75 -11.94 -16.69 -7.97
N ALA A 76 -10.61 -16.68 -7.81
CA ALA A 76 -9.72 -15.82 -8.61
C ALA A 76 -9.85 -16.16 -10.11
N ILE A 77 -9.76 -17.44 -10.45
CA ILE A 77 -9.91 -17.92 -11.84
C ILE A 77 -11.27 -17.53 -12.42
N ALA A 78 -12.36 -17.73 -11.67
CA ALA A 78 -13.70 -17.38 -12.13
C ALA A 78 -13.88 -15.88 -12.35
N ALA A 79 -13.33 -15.05 -11.47
CA ALA A 79 -13.36 -13.59 -11.62
C ALA A 79 -12.57 -13.12 -12.86
N LEU A 80 -11.38 -13.69 -13.09
CA LEU A 80 -10.55 -13.38 -14.25
C LEU A 80 -11.18 -13.87 -15.55
N ASP A 81 -11.76 -15.07 -15.58
CA ASP A 81 -12.49 -15.58 -16.73
C ASP A 81 -13.71 -14.72 -17.07
N LYS A 82 -14.44 -14.23 -16.05
CA LYS A 82 -15.56 -13.30 -16.24
C LYS A 82 -15.09 -11.98 -16.85
N ALA A 83 -13.97 -11.43 -16.35
CA ALA A 83 -13.39 -10.19 -16.89
C ALA A 83 -12.89 -10.36 -18.33
N TYR A 84 -12.23 -11.49 -18.63
CA TYR A 84 -11.74 -11.84 -19.96
C TYR A 84 -12.88 -11.98 -20.98
N LYS A 85 -13.93 -12.76 -20.65
CA LYS A 85 -15.12 -12.92 -21.50
C LYS A 85 -15.84 -11.61 -21.76
N ALA A 86 -15.79 -10.68 -20.80
CA ALA A 86 -16.36 -9.34 -20.92
C ALA A 86 -15.45 -8.34 -21.68
N GLY A 87 -14.31 -8.77 -22.23
CA GLY A 87 -13.38 -7.91 -22.97
C GLY A 87 -12.62 -6.90 -22.11
N ARG A 88 -12.61 -7.07 -20.77
CA ARG A 88 -11.97 -6.12 -19.83
C ARG A 88 -10.47 -6.33 -19.65
N LEU A 89 -9.93 -7.40 -20.23
CA LEU A 89 -8.51 -7.76 -20.20
C LEU A 89 -7.90 -7.70 -21.60
N GLY A 90 -8.14 -6.59 -22.33
CA GLY A 90 -7.77 -6.45 -23.74
C GLY A 90 -6.27 -6.54 -24.06
N GLN A 91 -5.40 -6.43 -23.05
CA GLN A 91 -3.95 -6.62 -23.18
C GLN A 91 -3.52 -8.09 -23.04
N VAL A 92 -4.40 -8.97 -22.58
CA VAL A 92 -4.10 -10.38 -22.37
C VAL A 92 -4.55 -11.17 -23.60
N SER A 93 -3.60 -11.71 -24.36
CA SER A 93 -3.91 -12.62 -25.47
C SER A 93 -4.14 -14.06 -25.01
N LYS A 94 -3.36 -14.53 -24.03
CA LYS A 94 -3.44 -15.88 -23.46
C LYS A 94 -3.75 -15.83 -21.96
N PRO A 95 -4.79 -16.55 -21.48
CA PRO A 95 -5.22 -16.50 -20.09
C PRO A 95 -4.24 -17.25 -19.16
N TYR A 96 -3.21 -16.55 -18.70
CA TYR A 96 -2.14 -17.10 -17.86
C TYR A 96 -2.61 -17.62 -16.48
N TRP A 97 -3.80 -17.19 -16.03
CA TRP A 97 -4.40 -17.61 -14.76
C TRP A 97 -5.07 -18.99 -14.80
N ARG A 98 -5.28 -19.56 -15.99
CA ARG A 98 -5.89 -20.89 -16.11
C ARG A 98 -4.89 -21.97 -15.74
N LYS A 99 -5.41 -23.13 -15.35
CA LYS A 99 -4.58 -24.28 -15.01
C LYS A 99 -3.78 -24.74 -16.23
N GLY A 100 -2.47 -24.89 -16.06
CA GLY A 100 -1.57 -25.48 -17.05
C GLY A 100 -1.69 -27.01 -17.09
N ALA A 101 -0.82 -27.65 -17.88
CA ALA A 101 -0.79 -29.11 -18.03
C ALA A 101 -0.50 -29.85 -16.71
N ASN A 102 0.21 -29.21 -15.79
CA ASN A 102 0.47 -29.71 -14.43
C ASN A 102 -0.72 -29.52 -13.46
N GLY A 103 -1.84 -28.98 -13.92
CA GLY A 103 -3.03 -28.72 -13.10
C GLY A 103 -2.89 -27.51 -12.15
N LYS A 104 -1.80 -26.74 -12.23
CA LYS A 104 -1.50 -25.57 -11.41
C LYS A 104 -1.83 -24.28 -12.15
N ALA A 105 -2.17 -23.22 -11.40
CA ALA A 105 -2.56 -21.92 -11.95
C ALA A 105 -1.66 -20.82 -11.37
N TYR A 106 -1.14 -19.94 -12.23
CA TYR A 106 -0.13 -18.92 -11.88
C TYR A 106 -0.66 -17.50 -12.05
N PHE A 107 -1.87 -17.26 -11.55
CA PHE A 107 -2.43 -15.91 -11.38
C PHE A 107 -1.72 -15.15 -10.25
N GLY A 108 -1.99 -13.84 -10.13
CA GLY A 108 -1.34 -12.98 -9.13
C GLY A 108 -1.51 -13.49 -7.70
N ARG A 109 -0.41 -13.72 -6.99
CA ARG A 109 -0.41 -14.04 -5.55
C ARG A 109 0.62 -13.23 -4.80
N GLY A 110 0.40 -13.09 -3.51
CA GLY A 110 1.38 -12.49 -2.61
C GLY A 110 1.28 -10.97 -2.55
N ASP A 111 2.25 -10.42 -1.84
CA ASP A 111 2.42 -9.01 -1.53
C ASP A 111 2.69 -8.17 -2.78
N ILE A 112 3.15 -8.81 -3.85
CA ILE A 112 3.52 -8.15 -5.11
C ILE A 112 2.82 -8.70 -6.35
N GLN A 113 1.78 -9.52 -6.16
CA GLN A 113 1.01 -10.11 -7.26
C GLN A 113 1.88 -10.86 -8.27
N LEU A 114 2.67 -11.83 -7.81
CA LEU A 114 3.49 -12.69 -8.65
C LEU A 114 2.60 -13.47 -9.64
N THR A 115 2.86 -13.30 -10.94
CA THR A 115 2.13 -13.92 -12.06
C THR A 115 3.08 -14.70 -12.97
N HIS A 116 2.54 -15.64 -13.75
CA HIS A 116 3.26 -16.47 -14.74
C HIS A 116 4.16 -17.56 -14.14
N GLU A 117 4.07 -18.77 -14.70
CA GLU A 117 4.80 -19.96 -14.23
C GLU A 117 6.31 -19.73 -14.19
N GLU A 118 6.84 -19.01 -15.17
CA GLU A 118 8.27 -18.71 -15.31
C GLU A 118 8.77 -17.86 -14.14
N ASN A 119 7.97 -16.90 -13.66
CA ASN A 119 8.35 -16.07 -12.52
C ASN A 119 8.27 -16.86 -11.21
N TYR A 120 7.26 -17.74 -11.05
CA TYR A 120 7.19 -18.66 -9.91
C TYR A 120 8.41 -19.57 -9.88
N LYS A 121 8.86 -20.06 -11.04
CA LYS A 121 10.08 -20.87 -11.15
C LYS A 121 11.32 -20.09 -10.75
N VAL A 122 11.56 -18.92 -11.35
CA VAL A 122 12.76 -18.10 -11.09
C VAL A 122 12.86 -17.70 -9.61
N LEU A 123 11.76 -17.23 -9.02
CA LEU A 123 11.76 -16.85 -7.62
C LEU A 123 11.82 -18.05 -6.69
N GLY A 124 11.11 -19.14 -7.02
CA GLY A 124 11.13 -20.37 -6.23
C GLY A 124 12.53 -20.97 -6.14
N GLU A 125 13.24 -21.07 -7.27
CA GLU A 125 14.64 -21.49 -7.31
C GLU A 125 15.54 -20.54 -6.51
N ARG A 126 15.30 -19.22 -6.61
CA ARG A 126 16.11 -18.23 -5.89
C ARG A 126 15.95 -18.30 -4.38
N ILE A 127 14.73 -18.56 -3.88
CA ILE A 127 14.44 -18.56 -2.43
C ILE A 127 14.40 -19.98 -1.83
N ASP A 128 14.74 -21.00 -2.62
CA ASP A 128 14.72 -22.41 -2.26
C ASP A 128 13.33 -22.91 -1.81
N VAL A 129 12.29 -22.54 -2.57
CA VAL A 129 10.89 -22.94 -2.34
C VAL A 129 10.27 -23.44 -3.64
N ASP A 130 9.62 -24.61 -3.60
CA ASP A 130 8.88 -25.14 -4.76
C ASP A 130 7.55 -24.40 -5.02
N LEU A 131 7.67 -23.19 -5.57
CA LEU A 131 6.55 -22.35 -5.97
C LEU A 131 5.83 -22.87 -7.24
N VAL A 132 6.50 -23.68 -8.05
CA VAL A 132 5.92 -24.27 -9.27
C VAL A 132 4.96 -25.42 -8.90
N GLY A 133 5.42 -26.36 -8.08
CA GLY A 133 4.60 -27.43 -7.55
C GLY A 133 3.53 -26.93 -6.57
N ASN A 134 3.83 -25.88 -5.80
CA ASN A 134 2.94 -25.36 -4.75
C ASN A 134 2.76 -23.83 -4.84
N PRO A 135 2.06 -23.30 -5.87
CA PRO A 135 1.92 -21.86 -6.08
C PRO A 135 1.17 -21.14 -4.95
N SER A 136 0.41 -21.86 -4.13
CA SER A 136 -0.23 -21.28 -2.94
C SER A 136 0.76 -20.84 -1.86
N LEU A 137 2.00 -21.33 -1.88
CA LEU A 137 3.06 -20.88 -0.97
C LEU A 137 3.39 -19.39 -1.15
N ALA A 138 3.13 -18.81 -2.33
CA ALA A 138 3.24 -17.36 -2.53
C ALA A 138 2.19 -16.54 -1.73
N LEU A 139 1.26 -17.20 -1.01
CA LEU A 139 0.33 -16.56 -0.08
C LEU A 139 0.73 -16.75 1.39
N ASP A 140 1.78 -17.53 1.65
CA ASP A 140 2.38 -17.56 2.98
C ASP A 140 3.05 -16.22 3.27
N LEU A 141 2.91 -15.76 4.51
CA LEU A 141 3.31 -14.41 4.90
C LEU A 141 4.82 -14.18 4.76
N ASP A 142 5.64 -15.12 5.20
CA ASP A 142 7.09 -14.97 5.20
C ASP A 142 7.66 -15.26 3.80
N ILE A 143 7.12 -16.26 3.08
CA ILE A 143 7.52 -16.55 1.69
C ILE A 143 7.17 -15.38 0.76
N SER A 144 6.00 -14.77 0.93
CA SER A 144 5.59 -13.61 0.14
C SER A 144 6.47 -12.38 0.40
N ALA A 145 6.84 -12.15 1.66
CA ALA A 145 7.80 -11.09 2.03
C ALA A 145 9.17 -11.33 1.36
N GLU A 146 9.66 -12.57 1.40
CA GLU A 146 10.92 -12.98 0.75
C GLU A 146 10.86 -12.76 -0.77
N ILE A 147 9.75 -13.16 -1.43
CA ILE A 147 9.51 -12.91 -2.86
C ILE A 147 9.61 -11.40 -3.18
N ALA A 148 8.95 -10.56 -2.38
CA ALA A 148 8.94 -9.11 -2.59
C ALA A 148 10.34 -8.50 -2.40
N ILE A 149 11.03 -8.86 -1.32
CA ILE A 149 12.35 -8.32 -0.97
C ILE A 149 13.40 -8.76 -1.98
N VAL A 150 13.55 -10.07 -2.20
CA VAL A 150 14.56 -10.61 -3.14
C VAL A 150 14.26 -10.17 -4.56
N GLY A 151 12.99 -10.23 -4.98
CA GLY A 151 12.59 -9.84 -6.33
C GLY A 151 12.91 -8.39 -6.66
N MET A 152 12.73 -7.45 -5.72
CA MET A 152 13.05 -6.03 -5.95
C MET A 152 14.54 -5.70 -5.79
N LEU A 153 15.24 -6.35 -4.85
CA LEU A 153 16.67 -6.14 -4.65
C LEU A 153 17.51 -6.68 -5.81
N GLU A 154 17.09 -7.80 -6.41
CA GLU A 154 17.83 -8.48 -7.47
C GLU A 154 17.24 -8.25 -8.86
N GLY A 155 16.08 -7.61 -8.95
CA GLY A 155 15.40 -7.29 -10.21
C GLY A 155 14.86 -8.51 -10.92
N LEU A 156 14.30 -9.47 -10.18
CA LEU A 156 13.80 -10.72 -10.75
C LEU A 156 12.45 -10.59 -11.45
N PHE A 157 11.73 -9.46 -11.26
CA PHE A 157 10.48 -9.18 -11.94
C PHE A 157 10.69 -8.62 -13.36
N THR A 158 11.53 -7.58 -13.49
CA THR A 158 11.68 -6.79 -14.74
C THR A 158 13.12 -6.60 -15.20
N LYS A 159 14.10 -7.21 -14.49
CA LYS A 159 15.55 -6.95 -14.62
C LYS A 159 16.01 -5.58 -14.11
N LYS A 160 15.09 -4.78 -13.55
CA LYS A 160 15.40 -3.53 -12.86
C LYS A 160 15.41 -3.78 -11.35
N LYS A 161 16.40 -3.22 -10.65
CA LYS A 161 16.57 -3.40 -9.20
C LYS A 161 16.52 -2.07 -8.46
N LEU A 162 16.24 -2.11 -7.16
CA LEU A 162 16.14 -0.89 -6.34
C LEU A 162 17.41 -0.03 -6.38
N THR A 163 18.59 -0.63 -6.48
CA THR A 163 19.87 0.11 -6.58
C THR A 163 20.03 0.92 -7.88
N ASP A 164 19.25 0.62 -8.93
CA ASP A 164 19.20 1.42 -10.17
C ASP A 164 18.47 2.77 -9.98
N TYR A 165 17.71 2.91 -8.89
CA TYR A 165 16.86 4.08 -8.58
C TYR A 165 17.22 4.76 -7.26
N PHE A 166 17.78 4.01 -6.32
CA PHE A 166 18.18 4.49 -5.01
C PHE A 166 19.64 4.12 -4.75
N ASN A 167 20.51 5.12 -4.80
CA ASN A 167 21.95 4.99 -4.53
C ASN A 167 22.52 6.35 -4.09
N LEU A 168 23.85 6.46 -3.98
CA LEU A 168 24.52 7.69 -3.53
C LEU A 168 24.25 8.91 -4.41
N LYS A 169 23.86 8.71 -5.67
CA LYS A 169 23.64 9.78 -6.66
C LYS A 169 22.19 9.92 -7.09
N LYS A 170 21.32 9.00 -6.67
CA LYS A 170 19.96 8.89 -7.19
C LYS A 170 18.97 8.58 -6.07
N ASP A 171 17.85 9.29 -6.10
CA ASP A 171 16.65 9.03 -5.31
C ASP A 171 15.44 9.24 -6.24
N ASP A 172 14.96 8.17 -6.84
CA ASP A 172 13.95 8.21 -7.91
C ASP A 172 12.79 7.24 -7.64
N PRO A 173 11.91 7.56 -6.69
CA PRO A 173 10.77 6.70 -6.35
C PRO A 173 9.71 6.62 -7.45
N ILE A 174 9.68 7.57 -8.39
CA ILE A 174 8.78 7.52 -9.54
C ILE A 174 9.30 6.49 -10.55
N GLY A 175 10.58 6.59 -10.93
CA GLY A 175 11.21 5.65 -11.86
C GLY A 175 11.31 4.24 -11.29
N ALA A 176 11.42 4.09 -9.97
CA ALA A 176 11.50 2.79 -9.29
C ALA A 176 10.27 1.90 -9.53
N ARG A 177 9.16 2.41 -10.06
CA ARG A 177 8.00 1.57 -10.42
C ARG A 177 8.39 0.48 -11.42
N ALA A 178 9.36 0.79 -12.27
CA ALA A 178 10.01 -0.09 -13.23
C ALA A 178 10.53 -1.40 -12.63
N VAL A 179 10.81 -1.45 -11.31
CA VAL A 179 11.31 -2.64 -10.61
C VAL A 179 10.26 -3.74 -10.54
N VAL A 180 8.98 -3.38 -10.42
CA VAL A 180 7.87 -4.33 -10.26
C VAL A 180 7.01 -4.39 -11.52
N ASN A 181 6.74 -3.25 -12.14
CA ASN A 181 5.90 -3.13 -13.33
C ASN A 181 6.41 -1.97 -14.20
N GLY A 182 5.68 -1.49 -15.21
CA GLY A 182 6.05 -0.33 -16.02
C GLY A 182 6.01 1.00 -15.24
N THR A 183 5.18 1.94 -15.68
CA THR A 183 5.06 3.27 -15.05
C THR A 183 3.66 3.53 -14.47
N ASP A 184 2.77 2.54 -14.51
CA ASP A 184 1.42 2.69 -13.99
C ASP A 184 1.44 2.95 -12.48
N LYS A 185 0.63 3.93 -12.06
CA LYS A 185 0.51 4.43 -10.68
C LYS A 185 1.83 4.87 -10.02
N ALA A 186 2.91 5.09 -10.78
CA ALA A 186 4.23 5.44 -10.24
C ALA A 186 4.21 6.62 -9.26
N LYS A 187 3.50 7.71 -9.59
CA LYS A 187 3.37 8.88 -8.71
C LYS A 187 2.62 8.58 -7.41
N LEU A 188 1.61 7.70 -7.46
CA LEU A 188 0.84 7.31 -6.28
C LEU A 188 1.71 6.48 -5.33
N ILE A 189 2.43 5.49 -5.88
CA ILE A 189 3.37 4.66 -5.11
C ILE A 189 4.49 5.51 -4.52
N ALA A 190 5.01 6.49 -5.26
CA ALA A 190 6.00 7.45 -4.73
C ALA A 190 5.46 8.25 -3.53
N GLY A 191 4.16 8.55 -3.48
CA GLY A 191 3.52 9.16 -2.31
C GLY A 191 3.48 8.25 -1.09
N TYR A 192 3.17 6.96 -1.28
CA TYR A 192 3.25 5.96 -0.21
C TYR A 192 4.68 5.76 0.27
N TYR A 193 5.64 5.69 -0.66
CA TYR A 193 7.08 5.62 -0.37
C TYR A 193 7.52 6.73 0.57
N LYS A 194 7.12 7.98 0.30
CA LYS A 194 7.47 9.10 1.17
C LYS A 194 6.94 8.89 2.59
N SER A 195 5.69 8.45 2.73
CA SER A 195 5.08 8.20 4.04
C SER A 195 5.81 7.11 4.83
N PHE A 196 6.20 6.02 4.16
CA PHE A 196 6.96 4.95 4.79
C PHE A 196 8.41 5.33 5.09
N LEU A 197 9.06 6.13 4.23
CA LEU A 197 10.40 6.64 4.49
C LEU A 197 10.41 7.54 5.73
N ASP A 198 9.47 8.48 5.81
CA ASP A 198 9.31 9.36 6.97
C ASP A 198 9.11 8.55 8.26
N ALA A 199 8.29 7.48 8.21
CA ALA A 199 8.09 6.57 9.35
C ALA A 199 9.37 5.80 9.75
N LEU A 200 10.14 5.30 8.79
CA LEU A 200 11.41 4.60 9.03
C LEU A 200 12.48 5.55 9.59
N GLU A 201 12.51 6.79 9.10
CA GLU A 201 13.41 7.83 9.60
C GLU A 201 13.09 8.19 11.05
N ALA A 202 11.82 8.48 11.35
CA ALA A 202 11.35 8.75 12.71
C ALA A 202 11.69 7.58 13.67
N ALA A 203 11.42 6.34 13.24
CA ALA A 203 11.76 5.14 14.02
C ALA A 203 13.27 4.95 14.24
N THR A 204 14.11 5.46 13.33
CA THR A 204 15.56 5.44 13.53
C THR A 204 16.00 6.50 14.51
N VAL A 205 15.50 7.73 14.38
CA VAL A 205 15.79 8.81 15.32
C VAL A 205 15.38 8.39 16.72
N ALA A 206 14.18 7.84 16.87
CA ALA A 206 13.65 7.37 18.15
C ALA A 206 14.53 6.28 18.81
N TYR A 207 15.08 5.36 18.01
CA TYR A 207 15.97 4.32 18.51
C TYR A 207 17.26 4.88 19.14
N TYR A 208 17.79 5.99 18.63
CA TYR A 208 19.04 6.59 19.14
C TYR A 208 18.81 7.72 20.15
N GLN A 209 17.70 8.43 20.06
CA GLN A 209 17.44 9.67 20.81
C GLN A 209 16.28 9.57 21.80
N GLY A 210 15.60 8.42 21.85
CA GLY A 210 14.38 8.22 22.63
C GLY A 210 13.12 8.52 21.83
N GLN A 211 11.99 7.95 22.26
CA GLN A 211 10.71 8.13 21.58
C GLN A 211 10.24 9.59 21.64
N PRO A 212 9.68 10.14 20.54
CA PRO A 212 9.09 11.47 20.55
C PRO A 212 7.91 11.57 21.54
N ASP A 213 7.77 12.72 22.20
CA ASP A 213 6.70 12.96 23.18
C ASP A 213 5.27 12.82 22.59
N ASP A 214 5.13 12.97 21.27
CA ASP A 214 3.86 12.86 20.55
C ASP A 214 3.51 11.43 20.12
N VAL A 215 4.37 10.44 20.42
CA VAL A 215 4.15 9.02 20.15
C VAL A 215 3.70 8.31 21.43
N ALA A 216 2.44 7.89 21.48
CA ALA A 216 1.96 7.06 22.57
C ALA A 216 2.06 5.57 22.21
N GLU A 217 2.31 4.68 23.18
CA GLU A 217 2.37 3.22 22.94
C GLU A 217 1.10 2.68 22.26
N ARG A 218 -0.07 3.26 22.57
CA ARG A 218 -1.36 2.93 21.93
C ARG A 218 -1.37 3.18 20.41
N ASP A 219 -0.49 4.06 19.93
CA ASP A 219 -0.37 4.42 18.51
C ASP A 219 0.37 3.34 17.70
N ALA A 220 0.93 2.34 18.38
CA ALA A 220 1.51 1.14 17.77
C ALA A 220 0.61 -0.11 17.87
N GLN A 221 -0.51 -0.04 18.60
CA GLN A 221 -1.41 -1.17 18.85
C GLN A 221 -2.56 -1.24 17.84
N PRO A 222 -3.01 -2.42 17.39
CA PRO A 222 -4.10 -2.55 16.42
C PRO A 222 -5.41 -1.89 16.89
N ASP A 223 -6.13 -1.30 15.94
CA ASP A 223 -7.51 -0.86 16.13
C ASP A 223 -8.47 -2.06 16.07
N ASN A 224 -8.78 -2.63 17.25
CA ASN A 224 -9.68 -3.78 17.36
C ASN A 224 -11.18 -3.40 17.35
N VAL A 225 -11.53 -2.14 17.15
CA VAL A 225 -12.91 -1.62 17.21
C VAL A 225 -13.38 -1.23 15.81
N PRO A 226 -14.55 -1.67 15.31
CA PRO A 226 -15.09 -1.23 14.02
C PRO A 226 -15.12 0.29 13.88
N ALA A 227 -14.76 0.82 12.70
CA ALA A 227 -14.59 2.27 12.47
C ALA A 227 -15.80 3.11 12.93
N MET A 228 -17.03 2.62 12.71
CA MET A 228 -18.27 3.31 13.14
C MET A 228 -18.48 3.38 14.67
N LYS A 229 -17.72 2.63 15.46
CA LYS A 229 -17.80 2.63 16.93
C LYS A 229 -16.62 3.37 17.59
N SER A 230 -15.69 3.91 16.81
CA SER A 230 -14.53 4.62 17.33
C SER A 230 -14.88 6.08 17.67
N LYS A 231 -14.95 6.38 18.98
CA LYS A 231 -15.08 7.77 19.48
C LYS A 231 -13.92 8.66 19.00
N SER A 232 -12.72 8.10 18.89
CA SER A 232 -11.53 8.81 18.40
C SER A 232 -11.67 9.25 16.94
N LEU A 233 -12.23 8.38 16.08
CA LEU A 233 -12.49 8.71 14.67
C LEU A 233 -13.51 9.86 14.54
N LEU A 234 -14.57 9.84 15.35
CA LEU A 234 -15.56 10.92 15.40
C LEU A 234 -14.94 12.24 15.90
N THR A 235 -14.03 12.19 16.87
CA THR A 235 -13.30 13.37 17.36
C THR A 235 -12.37 13.96 16.30
N ILE A 236 -11.65 13.12 15.55
CA ILE A 236 -10.77 13.58 14.45
C ILE A 236 -11.60 14.25 13.34
N ILE A 237 -12.72 13.63 12.94
CA ILE A 237 -13.66 14.19 11.95
C ILE A 237 -14.27 15.50 12.46
N GLY A 238 -14.74 15.54 13.71
CA GLY A 238 -15.35 16.73 14.31
C GLY A 238 -14.35 17.89 14.49
N SER A 239 -13.11 17.60 14.89
CA SER A 239 -12.05 18.61 15.03
C SER A 239 -11.63 19.18 13.68
N PHE A 240 -11.59 18.33 12.65
CA PHE A 240 -11.28 18.73 11.27
C PHE A 240 -12.39 19.63 10.68
N LEU A 241 -13.67 19.28 10.88
CA LEU A 241 -14.82 20.10 10.47
C LEU A 241 -14.85 21.45 11.21
N GLY A 242 -14.51 21.46 12.50
CA GLY A 242 -14.38 22.69 13.28
C GLY A 242 -13.25 23.61 12.80
N ALA A 243 -12.11 23.05 12.37
CA ALA A 243 -10.94 23.83 11.95
C ALA A 243 -11.10 24.55 10.59
N ILE A 244 -12.03 24.12 9.73
CA ILE A 244 -12.30 24.74 8.41
C ILE A 244 -13.49 25.72 8.43
N GLY A 245 -13.96 26.12 9.61
CA GLY A 245 -15.01 27.13 9.76
C GLY A 245 -16.43 26.63 9.47
N LEU A 246 -16.65 25.33 9.33
CA LEU A 246 -17.98 24.71 9.30
C LEU A 246 -18.53 24.56 10.74
N GLY A 247 -18.56 25.67 11.46
CA GLY A 247 -19.09 25.72 12.82
C GLY A 247 -20.60 25.49 12.86
N ALA A 248 -21.01 24.64 13.81
CA ALA A 248 -22.37 24.37 14.27
C ALA A 248 -23.33 23.76 13.24
N VAL A 249 -23.22 22.44 13.06
CA VAL A 249 -24.42 21.63 12.81
C VAL A 249 -24.90 21.21 14.19
N ASP A 250 -25.99 21.84 14.67
CA ASP A 250 -26.57 21.63 16.00
C ASP A 250 -27.01 20.17 16.26
N ASP A 251 -26.94 19.32 15.23
CA ASP A 251 -27.04 17.87 15.40
C ASP A 251 -26.02 17.13 14.53
N LEU A 252 -24.88 16.79 15.14
CA LEU A 252 -23.84 15.94 14.55
C LEU A 252 -24.39 14.57 14.13
N LYS A 253 -25.50 14.08 14.72
CA LYS A 253 -26.16 12.83 14.28
C LYS A 253 -26.76 12.95 12.89
N GLY A 254 -27.32 14.10 12.51
CA GLY A 254 -27.96 14.29 11.21
C GLY A 254 -26.97 14.25 10.04
N VAL A 255 -25.74 14.72 10.24
CA VAL A 255 -24.65 14.64 9.25
C VAL A 255 -24.06 13.22 9.18
N VAL A 256 -24.05 12.49 10.29
CA VAL A 256 -23.63 11.09 10.34
C VAL A 256 -24.70 10.16 9.73
N GLU A 257 -25.99 10.47 9.87
CA GLU A 257 -27.10 9.70 9.29
C GLU A 257 -27.33 9.99 7.79
N SER A 258 -27.17 11.25 7.37
CA SER A 258 -27.10 11.58 5.92
C SER A 258 -25.77 11.14 5.30
N GLY A 259 -24.71 11.04 6.10
CA GLY A 259 -23.48 10.33 5.76
C GLY A 259 -23.70 8.81 5.69
N ALA A 260 -24.59 8.22 6.49
CA ALA A 260 -24.82 6.78 6.52
C ALA A 260 -25.40 6.24 5.21
N THR A 261 -26.07 7.07 4.39
CA THR A 261 -26.47 6.71 3.01
C THR A 261 -25.28 6.77 2.04
N LEU A 262 -24.31 7.65 2.29
CA LEU A 262 -23.02 7.70 1.56
C LEU A 262 -22.08 6.56 1.98
N PHE A 263 -22.11 6.15 3.25
CA PHE A 263 -21.28 5.09 3.84
C PHE A 263 -21.88 3.68 3.66
N GLY A 264 -23.21 3.54 3.56
CA GLY A 264 -23.90 2.26 3.36
C GLY A 264 -23.69 1.64 1.97
N ALA A 265 -23.30 2.45 0.99
CA ALA A 265 -22.92 1.99 -0.35
C ALA A 265 -21.42 1.65 -0.48
N ILE A 266 -20.63 1.85 0.59
CA ILE A 266 -19.17 1.71 0.56
C ILE A 266 -18.76 0.42 1.28
N SER A 267 -18.66 -0.66 0.50
CA SER A 267 -18.25 -1.98 1.00
C SER A 267 -16.74 -2.24 0.87
N ASN A 268 -15.91 -1.20 0.65
CA ASN A 268 -14.45 -1.37 0.71
C ASN A 268 -13.71 -0.14 1.31
N PRO A 269 -12.53 -0.34 1.95
CA PRO A 269 -11.75 0.72 2.60
C PRO A 269 -11.19 1.81 1.66
N TRP A 270 -11.15 1.54 0.35
CA TRP A 270 -10.53 2.41 -0.66
C TRP A 270 -11.42 3.55 -1.12
N ALA A 271 -12.75 3.39 -1.06
CA ALA A 271 -13.67 4.50 -1.29
C ALA A 271 -13.60 5.55 -0.17
N PHE A 272 -13.14 5.18 1.03
CA PHE A 272 -12.95 6.11 2.15
C PHE A 272 -11.62 6.89 2.04
N GLY A 273 -10.52 6.20 1.73
CA GLY A 273 -9.21 6.86 1.51
C GLY A 273 -9.24 7.80 0.30
N SER A 274 -9.93 7.41 -0.78
CA SER A 274 -10.08 8.24 -1.99
C SER A 274 -10.90 9.51 -1.73
N LEU A 275 -11.92 9.46 -0.86
CA LEU A 275 -12.69 10.63 -0.44
C LEU A 275 -11.82 11.61 0.38
N VAL A 276 -10.99 11.09 1.29
CA VAL A 276 -10.07 11.90 2.12
C VAL A 276 -8.96 12.52 1.27
N PHE A 277 -8.34 11.77 0.35
CA PHE A 277 -7.28 12.31 -0.50
C PHE A 277 -7.79 13.26 -1.59
N ALA A 278 -8.95 12.99 -2.20
CA ALA A 278 -9.55 13.89 -3.20
C ALA A 278 -10.01 15.21 -2.57
N THR A 279 -10.56 15.18 -1.35
CA THR A 279 -10.94 16.40 -0.62
C THR A 279 -9.72 17.15 -0.10
N THR A 280 -8.68 16.47 0.41
CA THR A 280 -7.44 17.13 0.87
C THR A 280 -6.74 17.87 -0.27
N GLY A 281 -6.63 17.23 -1.45
CA GLY A 281 -6.05 17.86 -2.64
C GLY A 281 -6.87 19.05 -3.15
N ALA A 282 -8.20 18.93 -3.19
CA ALA A 282 -9.09 20.01 -3.61
C ALA A 282 -9.08 21.19 -2.62
N VAL A 283 -9.10 20.93 -1.30
CA VAL A 283 -9.13 21.96 -0.26
C VAL A 283 -7.82 22.76 -0.20
N VAL A 284 -6.67 22.11 -0.34
CA VAL A 284 -5.37 22.81 -0.42
C VAL A 284 -5.29 23.64 -1.70
N LEU A 285 -5.77 23.13 -2.84
CA LEU A 285 -5.82 23.89 -4.08
C LEU A 285 -6.76 25.11 -3.97
N THR A 286 -7.97 24.93 -3.43
CA THR A 286 -8.96 25.99 -3.27
C THR A 286 -8.49 27.05 -2.27
N TRP A 287 -7.80 26.66 -1.20
CA TRP A 287 -7.17 27.59 -0.26
C TRP A 287 -6.04 28.39 -0.91
N LEU A 288 -5.14 27.73 -1.66
CA LEU A 288 -4.03 28.42 -2.34
C LEU A 288 -4.50 29.40 -3.42
N VAL A 289 -5.59 29.07 -4.13
CA VAL A 289 -6.21 29.96 -5.12
C VAL A 289 -6.99 31.10 -4.43
N GLY A 290 -7.78 30.80 -3.40
CA GLY A 290 -8.58 31.79 -2.67
C GLY A 290 -7.74 32.75 -1.82
N SER A 291 -6.57 32.31 -1.33
CA SER A 291 -5.63 33.14 -0.59
C SER A 291 -4.70 33.97 -1.49
N GLY A 292 -4.88 33.91 -2.82
CA GLY A 292 -4.05 34.63 -3.79
C GLY A 292 -2.60 34.17 -3.89
N ARG A 293 -2.26 33.00 -3.34
CA ARG A 293 -0.89 32.44 -3.33
C ARG A 293 -0.54 31.71 -4.64
N ILE A 294 -1.55 31.40 -5.43
CA ILE A 294 -1.43 30.96 -6.82
C ILE A 294 -2.36 31.83 -7.68
N THR A 295 -1.79 32.55 -8.64
CA THR A 295 -2.55 33.26 -9.68
C THR A 295 -2.50 32.47 -10.99
N ILE A 296 -3.68 32.11 -11.51
CA ILE A 296 -3.82 31.42 -12.80
C ILE A 296 -3.97 32.50 -13.89
N ASN A 297 -2.88 32.88 -14.54
CA ASN A 297 -2.93 33.77 -15.69
C ASN A 297 -3.49 33.01 -16.91
N ARG A 298 -4.69 33.38 -17.36
CA ARG A 298 -5.22 32.94 -18.65
C ARG A 298 -4.62 33.82 -19.74
N SER A 299 -3.94 33.23 -20.73
CA SER A 299 -3.52 33.97 -21.92
C SER A 299 -4.75 34.50 -22.66
N ALA A 300 -4.71 35.75 -23.15
CA ALA A 300 -5.77 36.32 -23.97
C ALA A 300 -6.03 35.43 -25.19
N ALA A 301 -7.29 35.06 -25.41
CA ALA A 301 -7.72 34.39 -26.63
C ALA A 301 -7.52 35.36 -27.81
N ARG A 302 -6.98 34.85 -28.93
CA ARG A 302 -6.93 35.56 -30.21
C ARG A 302 -8.32 35.67 -30.82
#